data_AF-A0A7K6V334-F1
#
_entry.id   AF-A0A7K6V334-F1
#
_cell.length_a   1.000
_cell.length_b   1.000
_cell.length_c   1.000
_cell.angle_alpha   90.00
_cell.angle_beta   90.00
_cell.angle_gamma   90.00
#
_symmetry.space_group_name_H-M   'P 1'
#
loop_
_entity.id
_entity.type
_entity.pdbx_description
1 polymer ?
#
loop_
_entity_poly.entity_id
_entity_poly.type
_entity_poly.pdbx_seq_one_letter_code
_entity_poly.pdbx_strand_id
1 'polypeptide(L)'
;VLRDDFRQPPGDVVVAAGEPAVLECVPPRGHPEPSVSWKKNGVRVSDKDERLTIRGGKLMVASTHKSDAGVYVCVATNVVGERDSEPAELVVF
;
A
#
# COMPACT_ATOMS: atom_id res chain seq x y z
N VAL A 1 -10.64 -6.60 18.63
CA VAL A 1 -11.20 -5.40 17.96
C VAL A 1 -10.22 -4.93 16.88
N LEU A 2 -10.69 -4.24 15.85
CA LEU A 2 -9.87 -3.56 14.85
C LEU A 2 -10.27 -2.07 14.85
N ARG A 3 -9.31 -1.18 15.12
CA ARG A 3 -9.57 0.28 15.11
C ARG A 3 -9.66 0.81 13.69
N ASP A 4 -10.28 1.98 13.54
CA ASP A 4 -10.42 2.66 12.24
C ASP A 4 -9.20 3.53 11.92
N ASP A 5 -8.59 4.16 12.94
CA ASP A 5 -7.46 5.06 12.74
C ASP A 5 -6.16 4.31 12.40
N PHE A 6 -5.66 4.54 11.18
CA PHE A 6 -4.34 4.08 10.78
C PHE A 6 -3.28 4.80 11.60
N ARG A 7 -2.30 4.05 12.14
CA ARG A 7 -1.17 4.64 12.87
C ARG A 7 -0.30 5.49 11.96
N GLN A 8 -0.18 5.09 10.70
CA GLN A 8 0.45 5.86 9.64
C GLN A 8 -0.23 5.51 8.32
N PRO A 9 -1.01 6.43 7.72
CA PRO A 9 -1.51 6.27 6.36
C PRO A 9 -0.35 6.43 5.35
N PRO A 10 -0.51 5.92 4.12
CA PRO A 10 0.44 6.19 3.06
C PRO A 10 0.45 7.67 2.67
N GLY A 11 1.59 8.15 2.18
CA GLY A 11 1.74 9.49 1.61
C GLY A 11 2.02 9.44 0.12
N ASP A 12 1.74 10.54 -0.58
CA ASP A 12 1.98 10.68 -2.02
C ASP A 12 3.46 10.52 -2.36
N VAL A 13 3.73 9.90 -3.51
CA VAL A 13 5.09 9.61 -4.00
C VAL A 13 5.20 10.03 -5.45
N VAL A 14 6.26 10.76 -5.77
CA VAL A 14 6.55 11.23 -7.13
C VAL A 14 7.94 10.75 -7.51
N VAL A 15 8.03 9.97 -8.60
CA VAL A 15 9.29 9.36 -9.07
C VAL A 15 9.40 9.42 -10.59
N ALA A 16 10.63 9.40 -11.09
CA ALA A 16 10.88 9.26 -12.53
C ALA A 16 10.71 7.79 -12.96
N ALA A 17 10.27 7.56 -14.19
CA ALA A 17 10.18 6.20 -14.73
C ALA A 17 11.55 5.48 -14.66
N GLY A 18 11.53 4.24 -14.20
CA GLY A 18 12.73 3.41 -13.99
C GLY A 18 13.27 3.44 -12.56
N GLU A 19 12.99 4.50 -11.80
CA GLU A 19 13.41 4.64 -10.39
C GLU A 19 12.54 3.79 -9.46
N PRO A 20 13.07 3.37 -8.29
CA PRO A 20 12.30 2.66 -7.30
C PRO A 20 11.29 3.58 -6.59
N ALA A 21 10.11 3.05 -6.28
CA ALA A 21 9.11 3.71 -5.44
C ALA A 21 8.79 2.87 -4.20
N VAL A 22 8.56 3.54 -3.07
CA VAL A 22 8.18 2.89 -1.81
C VAL A 22 6.98 3.62 -1.22
N LEU A 23 5.87 2.90 -1.07
CA LEU A 23 4.71 3.32 -0.29
C LEU A 23 4.76 2.60 1.05
N GLU A 24 4.59 3.33 2.15
CA GLU A 24 4.67 2.80 3.51
C GLU A 24 3.37 3.07 4.28
N CYS A 25 2.95 2.10 5.07
CA CYS A 25 1.75 2.17 5.88
C CYS A 25 1.94 1.38 7.17
N VAL A 26 1.41 1.91 8.28
CA VAL A 26 1.30 1.20 9.55
C VAL A 26 -0.19 1.02 9.89
N PRO A 27 -0.67 -0.23 10.01
CA PRO A 27 -2.10 -0.48 10.16
C PRO A 27 -2.62 0.01 11.51
N PRO A 28 -3.95 0.17 11.66
CA PRO A 28 -4.57 0.44 12.95
C PRO A 28 -4.19 -0.59 14.00
N ARG A 29 -4.33 -0.23 15.28
CA ARG A 29 -4.21 -1.24 16.34
C ARG A 29 -5.36 -2.24 16.22
N GLY A 30 -5.04 -3.52 16.33
CA GLY A 30 -6.04 -4.58 16.33
C GLY A 30 -5.59 -5.78 17.13
N HIS A 31 -6.56 -6.58 17.59
CA HIS A 31 -6.28 -7.90 18.15
C HIS A 31 -7.18 -8.95 17.48
N PRO A 32 -6.60 -9.97 16.82
CA PRO A 32 -5.16 -10.14 16.53
C PRO A 32 -4.55 -8.98 15.70
N GLU A 33 -3.22 -8.85 15.72
CA GLU A 33 -2.51 -7.80 14.97
C GLU A 33 -2.86 -7.92 13.48
N PRO A 34 -3.29 -6.82 12.82
CA PRO A 34 -3.70 -6.88 11.43
C PRO A 34 -2.52 -7.04 10.47
N SER A 35 -2.74 -7.82 9.41
CA SER A 35 -1.84 -7.87 8.26
C SER A 35 -2.14 -6.72 7.30
N VAL A 36 -1.15 -6.34 6.49
CA VAL A 36 -1.28 -5.26 5.50
C VAL A 36 -1.21 -5.82 4.09
N SER A 37 -2.12 -5.37 3.24
CA SER A 37 -2.08 -5.51 1.79
C SER A 37 -2.35 -4.15 1.13
N TRP A 38 -2.27 -4.09 -0.20
CA TRP A 38 -2.44 -2.84 -0.94
C TRP A 38 -3.49 -3.00 -2.04
N LYS A 39 -4.24 -1.93 -2.29
CA LYS A 39 -5.08 -1.76 -3.48
C LYS A 39 -4.52 -0.64 -4.33
N LYS A 40 -4.57 -0.82 -5.64
CA LYS A 40 -4.31 0.21 -6.64
C LYS A 40 -5.58 0.42 -7.44
N ASN A 41 -6.10 1.64 -7.48
CA ASN A 41 -7.32 2.00 -8.20
C ASN A 41 -8.49 1.04 -7.88
N GLY A 42 -8.62 0.64 -6.61
CA GLY A 42 -9.63 -0.30 -6.13
C GLY A 42 -9.31 -1.79 -6.33
N VAL A 43 -8.26 -2.14 -7.07
CA VAL A 43 -7.87 -3.54 -7.35
C VAL A 43 -6.73 -3.95 -6.42
N ARG A 44 -6.83 -5.13 -5.78
CA ARG A 44 -5.76 -5.66 -4.92
C ARG A 44 -4.47 -5.83 -5.74
N VAL A 45 -3.37 -5.30 -5.22
CA VAL A 45 -2.03 -5.48 -5.77
C VAL A 45 -1.59 -6.91 -5.49
N SER A 46 -1.25 -7.66 -6.53
CA SER A 46 -0.62 -8.97 -6.39
C SER A 46 0.89 -8.86 -6.55
N ASP A 47 1.62 -9.65 -5.77
CA ASP A 47 3.07 -9.87 -5.85
C ASP A 47 3.48 -10.79 -7.02
N LYS A 48 2.60 -11.02 -8.00
CA LYS A 48 2.91 -11.81 -9.20
C LYS A 48 3.91 -11.12 -10.14
N ASP A 49 4.06 -9.80 -10.01
CA ASP A 49 5.08 -9.04 -10.71
C ASP A 49 6.36 -9.05 -9.88
N GLU A 50 7.45 -9.61 -10.43
CA GLU A 50 8.74 -9.73 -9.74
C GLU A 50 9.34 -8.38 -9.33
N ARG A 51 8.89 -7.27 -9.93
CA ARG A 51 9.31 -5.91 -9.54
C ARG A 51 8.62 -5.42 -8.27
N LEU A 52 7.52 -6.06 -7.87
CA LEU A 52 6.71 -5.66 -6.72
C LEU A 52 7.06 -6.51 -5.50
N THR A 53 7.21 -5.88 -4.35
CA THR A 53 7.42 -6.57 -3.08
C THR A 53 6.56 -5.93 -2.00
N ILE A 54 5.75 -6.74 -1.31
CA ILE A 54 4.95 -6.31 -0.16
C ILE A 54 5.52 -6.93 1.11
N ARG A 55 6.03 -6.11 2.03
CA ARG A 55 6.58 -6.59 3.31
C ARG A 55 6.39 -5.58 4.42
N GLY A 56 5.84 -6.02 5.55
CA GLY A 56 5.75 -5.21 6.78
C GLY A 56 5.01 -3.88 6.60
N GLY A 57 4.01 -3.85 5.71
CA GLY A 57 3.27 -2.63 5.39
C GLY A 57 3.90 -1.74 4.32
N LYS A 58 5.04 -2.13 3.74
CA LYS A 58 5.65 -1.44 2.60
C LYS A 58 5.30 -2.13 1.29
N LEU A 59 4.92 -1.34 0.28
CA LEU A 59 4.87 -1.75 -1.11
C LEU A 59 6.05 -1.11 -1.83
N MET A 60 6.97 -1.93 -2.33
CA MET A 60 8.13 -1.50 -3.09
C MET A 60 7.95 -1.87 -4.55
N VAL A 61 8.22 -0.92 -5.44
CA VAL A 61 8.31 -1.11 -6.90
C VAL A 61 9.77 -0.88 -7.27
N ALA A 62 10.49 -1.92 -7.68
CA ALA A 62 11.94 -1.82 -7.91
C ALA A 62 12.31 -0.95 -9.12
N SER A 63 11.49 -0.99 -10.17
CA SER A 63 11.65 -0.15 -11.36
C SER A 63 10.28 0.26 -11.86
N THR A 64 9.93 1.54 -11.72
CA THR A 64 8.58 2.06 -11.98
C THR A 64 8.31 2.28 -13.46
N HIS A 65 7.12 1.89 -13.90
CA HIS A 65 6.58 2.17 -15.23
C HIS A 65 5.44 3.19 -15.12
N LYS A 66 5.09 3.87 -16.22
CA LYS A 66 3.92 4.78 -16.23
C LYS A 66 2.61 4.08 -15.86
N SER A 67 2.50 2.79 -16.15
CA SER A 67 1.38 1.95 -15.73
C SER A 67 1.32 1.74 -14.22
N ASP A 68 2.41 1.97 -13.49
CA ASP A 68 2.49 1.86 -12.03
C ASP A 68 1.89 3.09 -11.33
N ALA A 69 1.73 4.23 -12.02
CA ALA A 69 1.02 5.38 -11.48
C ALA A 69 -0.45 5.06 -11.11
N GLY A 70 -0.97 5.76 -10.11
CA GLY A 70 -2.37 5.66 -9.67
C GLY A 70 -2.56 5.88 -8.19
N VAL A 71 -3.79 5.65 -7.73
CA VAL A 71 -4.18 5.83 -6.34
C VAL A 71 -4.00 4.51 -5.58
N TYR A 72 -3.18 4.54 -4.54
CA TYR A 72 -2.88 3.42 -3.68
C TYR A 72 -3.55 3.57 -2.31
N VAL A 73 -4.11 2.47 -1.83
CA VAL A 73 -4.76 2.38 -0.52
C VAL A 73 -4.17 1.20 0.23
N CYS A 74 -3.79 1.44 1.48
CA CYS A 74 -3.35 0.39 2.40
C CYS A 74 -4.58 -0.28 3.02
N VAL A 75 -4.57 -1.62 3.05
CA VAL A 75 -5.68 -2.43 3.56
C VAL A 75 -5.18 -3.24 4.75
N ALA A 76 -5.73 -2.95 5.92
CA ALA A 76 -5.45 -3.67 7.15
C ALA A 76 -6.52 -4.75 7.40
N THR A 77 -6.11 -6.01 7.54
CA THR A 77 -7.03 -7.15 7.67
C THR A 77 -6.71 -7.97 8.93
N ASN A 78 -7.74 -8.31 9.71
CA ASN A 78 -7.68 -9.36 10.71
C ASN A 78 -9.01 -10.11 10.80
N VAL A 79 -9.16 -11.02 11.77
CA VAL A 79 -10.40 -11.81 11.95
C VAL A 79 -11.64 -10.98 12.28
N VAL A 80 -11.49 -9.70 12.67
CA VAL A 80 -12.61 -8.78 12.90
C VAL A 80 -13.11 -8.18 11.58
N GLY A 81 -12.22 -7.98 10.61
CA GLY A 81 -12.58 -7.47 9.29
C GLY A 81 -11.43 -6.74 8.60
N GLU A 82 -11.78 -5.87 7.66
CA GLU A 82 -10.86 -5.06 6.87
C GLU A 82 -11.08 -3.55 7.12
N ARG A 83 -10.00 -2.77 7.00
CA ARG A 83 -10.00 -1.30 7.00
C ARG A 83 -9.11 -0.78 5.89
N ASP A 84 -9.60 0.21 5.18
CA ASP A 84 -8.88 0.91 4.12
C ASP A 84 -8.33 2.24 4.69
N SER A 85 -7.09 2.60 4.34
CA SER A 85 -6.48 3.88 4.73
C SER A 85 -7.00 5.04 3.88
N GLU A 86 -6.58 6.25 4.25
CA GLU A 86 -6.58 7.37 3.30
C GLU A 86 -5.73 7.03 2.07
N PRO A 87 -6.12 7.50 0.87
CA PRO A 87 -5.41 7.23 -0.37
C PRO A 87 -4.09 8.01 -0.46
N ALA A 88 -3.14 7.43 -1.18
CA ALA A 88 -1.92 8.11 -1.63
C ALA A 88 -1.79 8.00 -3.15
N GLU A 89 -1.32 9.04 -3.81
CA GLU A 89 -1.06 9.05 -5.25
C GLU A 89 0.40 8.71 -5.55
N LEU A 90 0.62 7.70 -6.40
CA LEU A 90 1.92 7.45 -7.02
C LEU A 90 1.94 8.09 -8.40
N VAL A 91 2.82 9.07 -8.58
CA VAL A 91 3.06 9.75 -9.86
C VAL A 91 4.38 9.26 -10.45
N VAL A 92 4.34 8.84 -11.71
CA VAL A 92 5.52 8.40 -12.46
C VAL A 92 5.66 9.26 -13.71
N PHE A 93 6.74 10.04 -13.81
CA PHE A 93 6.99 10.97 -14.91
C PHE A 93 8.09 10.51 -15.88
#